data_AF-A0AAW1UIB3-F1
#
_entry.id   AF-A0AAW1UIB3-F1
#
_cell.length_a   1.000
_cell.length_b   1.000
_cell.length_c   1.000
_cell.angle_alpha   90.00
_cell.angle_beta   90.00
_cell.angle_gamma   90.00
#
_symmetry.space_group_name_H-M   'P 1'
#
loop_
_entity.id
_entity.type
_entity.pdbx_description
1 polymer ?
#
loop_
_entity_poly.entity_id
_entity_poly.type
_entity_poly.pdbx_seq_one_letter_code
_entity_poly.pdbx_strand_id
1 'polypeptide(L)'
;MLDFIADYACNQDPLVFLLCMRIYESILAIGIIAVIFHTWGMVYFFSDLLSTFDSQLLFKYGGHAICQVFAITNLMNGLVLRKSTIKYLCQFQKTLLPLTFAKKTTRKRIQLQINVLKIITYSNLIFGVLSAIIISLDKPYNENKVYFLIVTKKMFSSYTGTIFFWSYRICYFVVPLVALPPGFMTCYVGFYSKFQIMIIKDFIKHICDKTDKEDNNVYYDEIYQGAIGEKLKIWFMLYQHIFSEVRKYITINFYTTLLIFLGVFFLAAGIMMDIIKESDSKFSPVACFFVGCTGLLNLGLYAVVGQTIQDESEDLRKKLTELPWYNMNKKNKQLFGIFLLRMENILAFENKLIQIDYSLVVRRILYHDQFRIKTLRLPTINEISHFSQYMVISIKVLSSTNRRPLSEVRKYITINFYTTLLIFLGVFFLAAGIMMDIIKESDSKFSPVACFFVGCTGLLNLGLYAVVGQTIQDENDTNGSTKLLAASAVVSALLTTCLYAFIGQMLKDESENLHRALINLPWYNMNKQNKIMYTIFLIRSEKAISLDIQLIQMDYLLLVRIFRALYSISTLVTRATRFQK
;
A
#
# COMPACT_ATOMS: atom_id res chain seq x y z
N MET A 1 23.43 0.47 -10.84
CA MET A 1 22.11 -0.07 -11.28
C MET A 1 21.24 1.00 -11.95
N LEU A 2 21.17 2.24 -11.46
CA LEU A 2 20.19 3.24 -11.96
C LEU A 2 20.69 4.17 -13.06
N ASP A 3 21.96 4.59 -13.05
CA ASP A 3 22.58 5.13 -14.28
C ASP A 3 22.47 4.14 -15.43
N PHE A 4 22.54 2.86 -15.12
CA PHE A 4 22.43 1.77 -16.08
C PHE A 4 20.99 1.48 -16.53
N ILE A 5 19.97 1.61 -15.68
CA ILE A 5 18.56 1.53 -16.12
C ILE A 5 18.22 2.72 -17.03
N ALA A 6 18.78 3.89 -16.76
CA ALA A 6 18.61 5.08 -17.58
C ALA A 6 19.42 5.03 -18.89
N ASP A 7 20.67 4.56 -18.86
CA ASP A 7 21.45 4.30 -20.08
C ASP A 7 20.85 3.15 -20.87
N TYR A 8 20.27 2.13 -20.24
CA TYR A 8 19.53 1.07 -20.91
C TYR A 8 18.21 1.56 -21.51
N ALA A 9 17.49 2.46 -20.83
CA ALA A 9 16.30 3.09 -21.41
C ALA A 9 16.63 3.95 -22.63
N CYS A 10 17.83 4.53 -22.69
CA CYS A 10 18.30 5.33 -23.82
C CYS A 10 19.00 4.53 -24.92
N ASN A 11 19.81 3.51 -24.57
CA ASN A 11 20.70 2.78 -25.48
C ASN A 11 20.29 1.31 -25.73
N GLN A 12 19.31 0.79 -24.99
CA GLN A 12 18.79 -0.58 -25.11
C GLN A 12 19.86 -1.70 -25.10
N ASP A 13 20.94 -1.61 -24.33
CA ASP A 13 21.94 -2.70 -24.23
C ASP A 13 21.54 -3.83 -23.23
N PRO A 14 21.00 -4.97 -23.71
CA PRO A 14 20.41 -5.99 -22.84
C PRO A 14 21.45 -6.66 -21.94
N LEU A 15 22.74 -6.61 -22.29
CA LEU A 15 23.83 -7.20 -21.53
C LEU A 15 24.00 -6.49 -20.17
N VAL A 16 23.91 -5.16 -20.19
CA VAL A 16 24.06 -4.30 -19.01
C VAL A 16 22.91 -4.50 -18.03
N PHE A 17 21.67 -4.62 -18.53
CA PHE A 17 20.52 -4.97 -17.71
C PHE A 17 20.70 -6.34 -17.05
N LEU A 18 21.15 -7.34 -17.82
CA LEU A 18 21.36 -8.71 -17.32
C LEU A 18 22.44 -8.77 -16.23
N LEU A 19 23.54 -8.03 -16.39
CA LEU A 19 24.59 -7.91 -15.39
C LEU A 19 24.09 -7.25 -14.10
N CYS A 20 23.32 -6.17 -14.22
CA CYS A 20 22.70 -5.51 -13.06
C CYS A 20 21.74 -6.45 -12.33
N MET A 21 20.96 -7.23 -13.09
CA MET A 21 20.07 -8.22 -12.50
C MET A 21 20.87 -9.27 -11.72
N ARG A 22 21.96 -9.81 -12.29
CA ARG A 22 22.86 -10.76 -11.61
C ARG A 22 23.45 -10.20 -10.31
N ILE A 23 23.93 -8.96 -10.32
CA ILE A 23 24.45 -8.29 -9.11
C ILE A 23 23.34 -8.20 -8.05
N TYR A 24 22.12 -7.82 -8.45
CA TYR A 24 20.97 -7.79 -7.55
C TYR A 24 20.61 -9.18 -7.02
N GLU A 25 20.74 -10.24 -7.82
CA GLU A 25 20.52 -11.63 -7.36
C GLU A 25 21.49 -12.02 -6.25
N SER A 26 22.77 -11.66 -6.38
CA SER A 26 23.79 -11.90 -5.36
C SER A 26 23.48 -11.12 -4.07
N ILE A 27 23.08 -9.86 -4.19
CA ILE A 27 22.67 -9.03 -3.04
C ILE A 27 21.46 -9.65 -2.32
N LEU A 28 20.51 -10.21 -3.06
CA LEU A 28 19.33 -10.86 -2.50
C LEU A 28 19.64 -12.15 -1.75
N ALA A 29 20.65 -12.91 -2.18
CA ALA A 29 21.11 -14.09 -1.43
C ALA A 29 21.61 -13.67 -0.03
N ILE A 30 22.38 -12.57 0.04
CA ILE A 30 22.80 -11.96 1.31
C ILE A 30 21.57 -11.42 2.08
N GLY A 31 20.58 -10.89 1.37
CA GLY A 31 19.30 -10.45 1.94
C GLY A 31 18.55 -11.55 2.70
N ILE A 32 18.61 -12.81 2.26
CA ILE A 32 18.00 -13.94 2.98
C ILE A 32 18.67 -14.14 4.34
N ILE A 33 20.00 -14.06 4.38
CA ILE A 33 20.77 -14.15 5.62
C ILE A 33 20.36 -13.00 6.57
N ALA A 34 20.24 -11.78 6.04
CA ALA A 34 19.75 -10.63 6.81
C ALA A 34 18.33 -10.84 7.38
N VAL A 35 17.41 -11.40 6.59
CA VAL A 35 16.06 -11.76 7.07
C VAL A 35 16.14 -12.72 8.25
N ILE A 36 16.97 -13.76 8.15
CA ILE A 36 17.11 -14.76 9.22
C ILE A 36 17.61 -14.09 10.51
N PHE A 37 18.67 -13.30 10.44
CA PHE A 37 19.21 -12.61 11.62
C PHE A 37 18.22 -11.62 12.25
N HIS A 38 17.57 -10.77 11.45
CA HIS A 38 16.58 -9.83 11.98
C HIS A 38 15.34 -10.55 12.53
N THR A 39 14.86 -11.61 11.86
CA THR A 39 13.72 -12.40 12.35
C THR A 39 14.06 -13.07 13.67
N TRP A 40 15.25 -13.63 13.81
CA TRP A 40 15.67 -14.26 15.05
C TRP A 40 15.76 -13.25 16.21
N GLY A 41 16.32 -12.06 15.93
CA GLY A 41 16.34 -10.98 16.91
C GLY A 41 14.95 -10.52 17.35
N MET A 42 14.00 -10.43 16.42
CA MET A 42 12.61 -10.12 16.73
C MET A 42 11.90 -11.20 17.54
N VAL A 43 12.11 -12.47 17.19
CA VAL A 43 11.50 -13.60 17.92
C VAL A 43 11.98 -13.60 19.37
N TYR A 44 13.27 -13.37 19.61
CA TYR A 44 13.77 -13.28 20.97
C TYR A 44 13.26 -12.07 21.73
N PHE A 45 13.25 -10.90 21.09
CA PHE A 45 12.70 -9.69 21.71
C PHE A 45 11.26 -9.91 22.16
N PHE A 46 10.41 -10.48 21.30
CA PHE A 46 9.04 -10.77 21.67
C PHE A 46 8.93 -11.90 22.69
N SER A 47 9.76 -12.93 22.60
CA SER A 47 9.75 -14.02 23.58
C SER A 47 10.03 -13.53 25.00
N ASP A 48 10.99 -12.62 25.17
CA ASP A 48 11.34 -12.09 26.49
C ASP A 48 10.37 -11.01 26.96
N LEU A 49 9.86 -10.19 26.04
CA LEU A 49 8.78 -9.25 26.35
C LEU A 49 7.53 -10.00 26.85
N LEU A 50 7.21 -11.14 26.22
CA LEU A 50 6.07 -11.98 26.60
C LEU A 50 6.34 -12.79 27.88
N SER A 51 7.58 -13.19 28.17
CA SER A 51 7.89 -13.94 29.39
C SER A 51 7.95 -13.04 30.63
N THR A 52 8.43 -11.81 30.47
CA THR A 52 8.61 -10.86 31.58
C THR A 52 7.41 -9.92 31.75
N PHE A 53 6.62 -9.69 30.70
CA PHE A 53 5.60 -8.63 30.62
C PHE A 53 6.11 -7.24 31.04
N ASP A 54 7.42 -7.01 30.91
CA ASP A 54 8.02 -5.76 31.32
C ASP A 54 7.79 -4.66 30.27
N SER A 55 6.83 -3.77 30.56
CA SER A 55 6.56 -2.60 29.72
C SER A 55 7.79 -1.71 29.52
N GLN A 56 8.77 -1.70 30.45
CA GLN A 56 10.00 -0.93 30.29
C GLN A 56 10.88 -1.48 29.16
N LEU A 57 10.86 -2.79 28.89
CA LEU A 57 11.53 -3.37 27.72
C LEU A 57 10.92 -2.85 26.43
N LEU A 58 9.59 -2.73 26.38
CA LEU A 58 8.89 -2.18 25.22
C LEU A 58 9.21 -0.69 25.01
N PHE A 59 9.21 0.12 26.06
CA PHE A 59 9.58 1.54 25.94
C PHE A 59 11.05 1.71 25.54
N LYS A 60 11.95 0.92 26.13
CA LYS A 60 13.39 1.04 25.90
C LYS A 60 13.85 0.54 24.55
N TYR A 61 13.23 -0.53 24.03
CA TYR A 61 13.69 -1.21 22.80
C TYR A 61 12.63 -1.26 21.69
N GLY A 62 11.43 -0.74 21.92
CA GLY A 62 10.32 -0.73 20.96
C GLY A 62 10.70 -0.10 19.63
N GLY A 63 11.33 1.08 19.63
CA GLY A 63 11.83 1.71 18.40
C GLY A 63 12.78 0.82 17.58
N HIS A 64 13.68 0.07 18.24
CA HIS A 64 14.55 -0.89 17.58
C HIS A 64 13.79 -2.10 17.03
N ALA A 65 12.79 -2.61 17.77
CA ALA A 65 11.95 -3.72 17.32
C ALA A 65 11.13 -3.32 16.09
N ILE A 66 10.53 -2.13 16.07
CA ILE A 66 9.82 -1.64 14.89
C ILE A 66 10.81 -1.49 13.70
N CYS A 67 12.05 -1.05 13.97
CA CYS A 67 13.11 -0.94 12.95
C CYS A 67 13.42 -2.29 12.29
N GLN A 68 13.48 -3.35 13.10
CA GLN A 68 13.71 -4.71 12.63
C GLN A 68 12.49 -5.25 11.86
N VAL A 69 11.26 -5.04 12.37
CA VAL A 69 10.03 -5.38 11.62
C VAL A 69 10.02 -4.71 10.27
N PHE A 70 10.38 -3.44 10.22
CA PHE A 70 10.50 -2.68 9.00
C PHE A 70 11.55 -3.29 8.06
N ALA A 71 12.76 -3.56 8.56
CA ALA A 71 13.83 -4.19 7.77
C ALA A 71 13.39 -5.56 7.20
N ILE A 72 12.80 -6.43 8.03
CA ILE A 72 12.27 -7.74 7.61
C ILE A 72 11.21 -7.56 6.53
N THR A 73 10.25 -6.68 6.73
CA THR A 73 9.15 -6.46 5.76
C THR A 73 9.69 -6.00 4.42
N ASN A 74 10.69 -5.11 4.40
CA ASN A 74 11.34 -4.67 3.17
C ASN A 74 12.13 -5.77 2.47
N LEU A 75 12.93 -6.50 3.24
CA LEU A 75 13.72 -7.60 2.70
C LEU A 75 12.80 -8.68 2.11
N MET A 76 11.75 -9.05 2.84
CA MET A 76 10.74 -9.99 2.38
C MET A 76 10.01 -9.49 1.14
N ASN A 77 9.68 -8.19 1.08
CA ASN A 77 9.06 -7.61 -0.11
C ASN A 77 9.98 -7.64 -1.32
N GLY A 78 11.26 -7.27 -1.14
CA GLY A 78 12.29 -7.39 -2.16
C GLY A 78 12.40 -8.82 -2.68
N LEU A 79 12.41 -9.82 -1.79
CA LEU A 79 12.50 -11.23 -2.14
C LEU A 79 11.24 -11.77 -2.83
N VAL A 80 10.06 -11.45 -2.31
CA VAL A 80 8.75 -11.95 -2.82
C VAL A 80 8.41 -11.31 -4.15
N LEU A 81 8.51 -9.99 -4.26
CA LEU A 81 8.11 -9.26 -5.47
C LEU A 81 9.12 -9.40 -6.59
N ARG A 82 10.39 -9.71 -6.31
CA ARG A 82 11.47 -9.81 -7.31
C ARG A 82 11.04 -10.51 -8.60
N LYS A 83 10.62 -11.78 -8.52
CA LYS A 83 10.33 -12.59 -9.72
C LYS A 83 9.20 -11.98 -10.54
N SER A 84 8.14 -11.54 -9.87
CA SER A 84 6.98 -10.90 -10.49
C SER A 84 7.36 -9.57 -11.14
N THR A 85 8.12 -8.73 -10.43
CA THR A 85 8.54 -7.41 -10.90
C THR A 85 9.50 -7.51 -12.07
N ILE A 86 10.49 -8.40 -12.04
CA ILE A 86 11.42 -8.60 -13.18
C ILE A 86 10.66 -9.11 -14.40
N LYS A 87 9.86 -10.18 -14.22
CA LYS A 87 9.06 -10.75 -15.31
C LYS A 87 8.18 -9.68 -15.95
N TYR A 88 7.53 -8.88 -15.10
CA TYR A 88 6.69 -7.79 -15.54
C TYR A 88 7.49 -6.70 -16.24
N LEU A 89 8.64 -6.25 -15.71
CA LEU A 89 9.49 -5.25 -16.35
C LEU A 89 9.96 -5.70 -17.73
N CYS A 90 10.39 -6.96 -17.87
CA CYS A 90 10.78 -7.52 -19.16
C CYS A 90 9.60 -7.56 -20.15
N GLN A 91 8.39 -7.90 -19.69
CA GLN A 91 7.19 -7.89 -20.52
C GLN A 91 6.80 -6.46 -20.91
N PHE A 92 6.81 -5.54 -19.95
CA PHE A 92 6.50 -4.13 -20.13
C PHE A 92 7.45 -3.50 -21.16
N GLN A 93 8.76 -3.69 -21.03
CA GLN A 93 9.75 -3.17 -21.97
C GLN A 93 9.58 -3.67 -23.40
N LYS A 94 9.26 -4.97 -23.59
CA LYS A 94 9.07 -5.55 -24.93
C LYS A 94 7.90 -4.93 -25.71
N THR A 95 6.96 -4.32 -25.00
CA THR A 95 5.69 -3.85 -25.58
C THR A 95 5.65 -2.35 -25.86
N LEU A 96 6.69 -1.61 -25.48
CA LEU A 96 6.66 -0.16 -25.52
C LEU A 96 7.56 0.40 -26.62
N LEU A 97 7.24 1.60 -27.07
CA LEU A 97 7.98 2.22 -28.14
C LEU A 97 9.36 2.66 -27.67
N PRO A 98 10.40 2.48 -28.50
CA PRO A 98 11.69 3.08 -28.26
C PRO A 98 11.58 4.61 -28.10
N LEU A 99 12.34 5.20 -27.18
CA LEU A 99 12.36 6.66 -26.97
C LEU A 99 12.88 7.42 -28.19
N THR A 100 13.47 6.73 -29.16
CA THR A 100 13.88 7.29 -30.45
C THR A 100 12.72 7.82 -31.28
N PHE A 101 11.50 7.32 -31.06
CA PHE A 101 10.28 7.82 -31.71
C PHE A 101 9.87 9.22 -31.24
N ALA A 102 10.39 9.70 -30.10
CA ALA A 102 10.11 11.05 -29.61
C ALA A 102 10.76 12.13 -30.49
N LYS A 103 10.07 13.27 -30.70
CA LYS A 103 10.66 14.47 -31.32
C LYS A 103 11.85 14.96 -30.49
N LYS A 104 12.78 15.67 -31.13
CA LYS A 104 14.01 16.20 -30.47
C LYS A 104 13.70 17.01 -29.21
N THR A 105 12.65 17.84 -29.23
CA THR A 105 12.21 18.65 -28.08
C THR A 105 11.74 17.77 -26.91
N THR A 106 10.90 16.78 -27.19
CA THR A 106 10.38 15.85 -26.19
C THR A 106 11.46 14.92 -25.66
N ARG A 107 12.38 14.46 -26.51
CA ARG A 107 13.56 13.70 -26.08
C ARG A 107 14.42 14.50 -25.11
N LYS A 108 14.67 15.79 -25.36
CA LYS A 108 15.37 16.68 -24.41
C LYS A 108 14.64 16.78 -23.07
N ARG A 109 13.30 16.91 -23.08
CA ARG A 109 12.49 16.97 -21.85
C ARG A 109 12.53 15.65 -21.08
N ILE A 110 12.45 14.51 -21.78
CA ILE A 110 12.58 13.17 -21.20
C ILE A 110 13.98 13.01 -20.56
N GLN A 111 15.04 13.39 -21.27
CA GLN A 111 16.41 13.30 -20.75
C GLN A 111 16.61 14.12 -19.48
N LEU A 112 16.05 15.34 -19.43
CA LEU A 112 16.09 16.17 -18.23
C LEU A 112 15.41 15.46 -17.04
N GLN A 113 14.23 14.88 -17.25
CA GLN A 113 13.50 14.16 -16.20
C GLN A 113 14.23 12.90 -15.75
N ILE A 114 14.88 12.17 -16.67
CA ILE A 114 15.74 11.03 -16.35
C ILE A 114 16.91 11.48 -15.47
N ASN A 115 17.55 12.60 -15.79
CA ASN A 115 18.68 13.12 -15.00
C ASN A 115 18.23 13.51 -13.57
N VAL A 116 17.08 14.16 -13.43
CA VAL A 116 16.50 14.47 -12.11
C VAL A 116 16.21 13.19 -11.33
N LEU A 117 15.63 12.17 -11.98
CA LEU A 117 15.37 10.88 -11.35
C LEU A 117 16.67 10.20 -10.88
N LYS A 118 17.73 10.23 -11.68
CA LYS A 118 19.06 9.71 -11.30
C LYS A 118 19.56 10.38 -10.02
N ILE A 119 19.53 11.71 -9.96
CA ILE A 119 19.98 12.48 -8.79
C ILE A 119 19.21 12.07 -7.53
N ILE A 120 17.87 12.09 -7.58
CA ILE A 120 17.02 11.72 -6.43
C ILE A 120 17.34 10.29 -5.97
N THR A 121 17.49 9.38 -6.92
CA THR A 121 17.76 7.99 -6.62
C THR A 121 19.12 7.80 -5.97
N TYR A 122 20.15 8.52 -6.44
CA TYR A 122 21.48 8.48 -5.83
C TYR A 122 21.51 9.09 -4.44
N SER A 123 20.87 10.24 -4.25
CA SER A 123 20.71 10.83 -2.92
C SER A 123 20.04 9.84 -1.96
N ASN A 124 19.01 9.15 -2.42
CA ASN A 124 18.28 8.20 -1.60
C ASN A 124 19.10 6.95 -1.24
N LEU A 125 19.89 6.42 -2.19
CA LEU A 125 20.83 5.34 -1.93
C LEU A 125 21.93 5.77 -0.94
N ILE A 126 22.47 6.98 -1.11
CA ILE A 126 23.49 7.55 -0.21
C ILE A 126 22.91 7.67 1.21
N PHE A 127 21.70 8.21 1.38
CA PHE A 127 21.06 8.28 2.70
C PHE A 127 20.75 6.90 3.30
N GLY A 128 20.34 5.93 2.47
CA GLY A 128 20.15 4.55 2.90
C GLY A 128 21.45 3.90 3.38
N VAL A 129 22.55 4.10 2.66
CA VAL A 129 23.87 3.58 3.05
C VAL A 129 24.42 4.30 4.28
N LEU A 130 24.31 5.62 4.35
CA LEU A 130 24.75 6.40 5.51
C LEU A 130 23.98 6.01 6.79
N SER A 131 22.66 5.84 6.69
CA SER A 131 21.86 5.35 7.83
C SER A 131 22.31 3.94 8.24
N ALA A 132 22.55 3.03 7.29
CA ALA A 132 23.08 1.71 7.59
C ALA A 132 24.47 1.74 8.25
N ILE A 133 25.38 2.60 7.77
CA ILE A 133 26.70 2.82 8.38
C ILE A 133 26.55 3.29 9.82
N ILE A 134 25.73 4.32 10.07
CA ILE A 134 25.56 4.88 11.41
C ILE A 134 24.93 3.85 12.35
N ILE A 135 23.89 3.14 11.92
CA ILE A 135 23.26 2.06 12.69
C ILE A 135 24.24 0.92 12.97
N SER A 136 25.18 0.65 12.04
CA SER A 136 26.20 -0.39 12.20
C SER A 136 27.43 0.03 12.99
N LEU A 137 27.69 1.34 13.12
CA LEU A 137 28.85 1.90 13.83
C LEU A 137 28.51 2.53 15.18
N ASP A 138 27.22 2.75 15.49
CA ASP A 138 26.79 3.27 16.78
C ASP A 138 27.46 2.47 17.91
N LYS A 139 28.19 3.18 18.79
CA LYS A 139 29.27 2.56 19.59
C LYS A 139 28.70 1.43 20.45
N PRO A 140 29.43 0.29 20.57
CA PRO A 140 29.04 -0.85 21.41
C PRO A 140 29.02 -0.55 22.93
N TYR A 141 29.44 0.66 23.34
CA TYR A 141 29.68 1.00 24.75
C TYR A 141 28.43 1.16 25.61
N ASN A 142 27.23 1.08 25.03
CA ASN A 142 26.01 1.01 25.82
C ASN A 142 25.33 -0.34 25.54
N GLU A 143 25.93 -1.41 26.06
CA GLU A 143 25.44 -2.80 25.91
C GLU A 143 23.98 -2.94 26.34
N ASN A 144 23.51 -2.03 27.19
CA ASN A 144 22.15 -1.90 27.67
C ASN A 144 21.17 -1.30 26.65
N LYS A 145 21.59 -0.88 25.44
CA LYS A 145 20.71 -0.24 24.44
C LYS A 145 20.31 -1.15 23.28
N VAL A 146 21.09 -2.20 23.01
CA VAL A 146 20.75 -3.16 21.95
C VAL A 146 20.32 -4.48 22.58
N TYR A 147 19.00 -4.66 22.71
CA TYR A 147 18.41 -5.85 23.29
C TYR A 147 18.98 -7.16 22.72
N PHE A 148 19.18 -7.22 21.40
CA PHE A 148 19.76 -8.38 20.73
C PHE A 148 21.16 -8.75 21.25
N LEU A 149 22.01 -7.78 21.58
CA LEU A 149 23.35 -8.03 22.13
C LEU A 149 23.29 -8.65 23.53
N ILE A 150 22.36 -8.19 24.37
CA ILE A 150 22.15 -8.72 25.71
C ILE A 150 21.76 -10.19 25.61
N VAL A 151 20.83 -10.51 24.71
CA VAL A 151 20.36 -11.87 24.50
C VAL A 151 21.44 -12.77 23.91
N THR A 152 22.15 -12.33 22.86
CA THR A 152 23.17 -13.17 22.24
C THR A 152 24.33 -13.46 23.18
N LYS A 153 24.73 -12.50 24.03
CA LYS A 153 25.74 -12.73 25.08
C LYS A 153 25.26 -13.68 26.18
N LYS A 154 23.96 -13.72 26.48
CA LYS A 154 23.40 -14.68 27.45
C LYS A 154 23.34 -16.10 26.90
N MET A 155 23.05 -16.25 25.60
CA MET A 155 22.84 -17.57 24.98
C MET A 155 24.11 -18.23 24.47
N PHE A 156 25.11 -17.44 24.09
CA PHE A 156 26.31 -17.92 23.42
C PHE A 156 27.56 -17.57 24.21
N SER A 157 28.66 -18.32 23.99
CA SER A 157 29.95 -17.96 24.55
C SER A 157 30.35 -16.54 24.12
N SER A 158 31.16 -15.84 24.92
CA SER A 158 31.54 -14.43 24.67
C SER A 158 32.04 -14.18 23.24
N TYR A 159 32.80 -15.14 22.67
CA TYR A 159 33.29 -15.07 21.31
C TYR A 159 32.18 -15.26 20.26
N THR A 160 31.35 -16.29 20.40
CA THR A 160 30.29 -16.60 19.43
C THR A 160 29.18 -15.55 19.45
N GLY A 161 28.77 -15.07 20.63
CA GLY A 161 27.83 -13.95 20.76
C GLY A 161 28.31 -12.67 20.08
N THR A 162 29.63 -12.40 20.13
CA THR A 162 30.24 -11.26 19.44
C THR A 162 30.17 -11.40 17.92
N ILE A 163 30.47 -12.60 17.38
CA ILE A 163 30.33 -12.87 15.94
C ILE A 163 28.88 -12.66 15.50
N PHE A 164 27.91 -13.27 16.22
CA PHE A 164 26.49 -13.14 15.93
C PHE A 164 26.02 -11.68 15.94
N PHE A 165 26.48 -10.90 16.91
CA PHE A 165 26.19 -9.48 16.99
C PHE A 165 26.72 -8.71 15.77
N TRP A 166 27.98 -8.91 15.39
CA TRP A 166 28.55 -8.23 14.22
C TRP A 166 27.90 -8.67 12.91
N SER A 167 27.58 -9.96 12.76
CA SER A 167 26.81 -10.45 11.62
C SER A 167 25.45 -9.77 11.52
N TYR A 168 24.73 -9.68 12.65
CA TYR A 168 23.46 -8.94 12.72
C TYR A 168 23.61 -7.46 12.34
N ARG A 169 24.67 -6.79 12.78
CA ARG A 169 24.90 -5.38 12.41
C ARG A 169 25.21 -5.20 10.93
N ILE A 170 26.08 -6.05 10.38
CA ILE A 170 26.42 -6.01 8.95
C ILE A 170 25.18 -6.20 8.08
N CYS A 171 24.17 -6.95 8.55
CA CYS A 171 22.90 -7.11 7.84
C CYS A 171 22.15 -5.80 7.60
N TYR A 172 22.35 -4.75 8.42
CA TYR A 172 21.75 -3.43 8.16
C TYR A 172 22.27 -2.77 6.87
N PHE A 173 23.49 -3.07 6.42
CA PHE A 173 23.98 -2.61 5.11
C PHE A 173 23.22 -3.22 3.94
N VAL A 174 22.69 -4.42 4.14
CA VAL A 174 21.95 -5.17 3.11
C VAL A 174 20.54 -4.60 2.95
N VAL A 175 19.96 -4.07 4.03
CA VAL A 175 18.60 -3.50 4.03
C VAL A 175 18.40 -2.45 2.93
N PRO A 176 19.13 -1.32 2.85
CA PRO A 176 18.91 -0.33 1.80
C PRO A 176 19.16 -0.88 0.39
N LEU A 177 20.10 -1.83 0.25
CA LEU A 177 20.43 -2.44 -1.05
C LEU A 177 19.31 -3.35 -1.59
N VAL A 178 18.54 -3.97 -0.70
CA VAL A 178 17.41 -4.86 -1.07
C VAL A 178 16.07 -4.13 -1.05
N ALA A 179 15.89 -3.18 -0.13
CA ALA A 179 14.64 -2.47 0.14
C ALA A 179 14.31 -1.39 -0.90
N LEU A 180 15.32 -0.65 -1.37
CA LEU A 180 15.12 0.47 -2.29
C LEU A 180 14.75 0.04 -3.73
N PRO A 181 15.30 -1.05 -4.31
CA PRO A 181 15.03 -1.39 -5.70
C PRO A 181 13.55 -1.59 -6.09
N PRO A 182 12.68 -2.28 -5.32
CA PRO A 182 11.24 -2.33 -5.63
C PRO A 182 10.60 -0.94 -5.72
N GLY A 183 11.07 -0.03 -4.86
CA GLY A 183 10.70 1.38 -4.87
C GLY A 183 10.98 2.04 -6.21
N PHE A 184 12.25 1.96 -6.61
CA PHE A 184 12.73 2.54 -7.86
C PHE A 184 12.17 1.86 -9.10
N MET A 185 11.90 0.56 -9.07
CA MET A 185 11.25 -0.16 -10.17
C MET A 185 9.84 0.38 -10.41
N THR A 186 9.10 0.71 -9.35
CA THR A 186 7.77 1.32 -9.50
C THR A 186 7.85 2.72 -10.09
N CYS A 187 8.80 3.51 -9.62
CA CYS A 187 9.04 4.84 -10.18
C CYS A 187 9.45 4.76 -11.65
N TYR A 188 10.26 3.77 -12.02
CA TYR A 188 10.65 3.50 -13.40
C TYR A 188 9.44 3.16 -14.28
N VAL A 189 8.58 2.22 -13.87
CA VAL A 189 7.36 1.89 -14.62
C VAL A 189 6.49 3.13 -14.80
N GLY A 190 6.31 3.92 -13.75
CA GLY A 190 5.53 5.14 -13.81
C GLY A 190 6.10 6.18 -14.77
N PHE A 191 7.36 6.59 -14.58
CA PHE A 191 8.00 7.56 -15.47
C PHE A 191 8.08 7.08 -16.92
N TYR A 192 8.35 5.80 -17.13
CA TYR A 192 8.40 5.27 -18.49
C TYR A 192 7.02 5.30 -19.16
N SER A 193 5.95 4.99 -18.42
CA SER A 193 4.56 5.15 -18.91
C SER A 193 4.24 6.59 -19.27
N LYS A 194 4.66 7.54 -18.43
CA LYS A 194 4.57 8.98 -18.71
C LYS A 194 5.29 9.34 -20.01
N PHE A 195 6.50 8.84 -20.23
CA PHE A 195 7.25 9.11 -21.47
C PHE A 195 6.54 8.57 -22.70
N GLN A 196 5.91 7.41 -22.62
CA GLN A 196 5.10 6.86 -23.71
C GLN A 196 3.88 7.75 -24.00
N ILE A 197 3.21 8.28 -22.97
CA ILE A 197 2.10 9.24 -23.13
C ILE A 197 2.61 10.53 -23.81
N MET A 198 3.79 11.04 -23.43
CA MET A 198 4.40 12.20 -24.07
C MET A 198 4.70 11.96 -25.56
N ILE A 199 5.17 10.75 -25.91
CA ILE A 199 5.40 10.35 -27.31
C ILE A 199 4.08 10.32 -28.09
N ILE A 200 3.04 9.67 -27.55
CA ILE A 200 1.71 9.62 -28.16
C ILE A 200 1.18 11.04 -28.41
N LYS A 201 1.34 11.93 -27.43
CA LYS A 201 0.93 13.34 -27.53
C LYS A 201 1.63 14.09 -28.66
N ASP A 202 2.95 13.92 -28.80
CA ASP A 202 3.72 14.52 -29.90
C ASP A 202 3.24 14.06 -31.28
N PHE A 203 2.85 12.79 -31.39
CA PHE A 203 2.31 12.23 -32.62
C PHE A 203 0.93 12.79 -32.93
N ILE A 204 0.04 12.88 -31.94
CA ILE A 204 -1.28 13.51 -32.10
C ILE A 204 -1.13 14.96 -32.56
N LYS A 205 -0.22 15.72 -31.95
CA LYS A 205 0.05 17.09 -32.37
C LYS A 205 0.50 17.17 -33.84
N HIS A 206 1.36 16.25 -34.28
CA HIS A 206 1.79 16.20 -35.68
C HIS A 206 0.63 15.85 -36.64
N ILE A 207 -0.40 15.13 -36.20
CA ILE A 207 -1.63 14.93 -36.99
C ILE A 207 -2.36 16.27 -37.14
N CYS A 208 -2.50 17.06 -36.05
CA CYS A 208 -3.10 18.39 -36.08
C CYS A 208 -2.35 19.36 -37.02
N ASP A 209 -1.03 19.40 -36.93
CA ASP A 209 -0.22 20.38 -37.69
C ASP A 209 -0.35 20.19 -39.22
N LYS A 210 -0.76 19.01 -39.69
CA LYS A 210 -1.00 18.73 -41.12
C LYS A 210 -2.42 19.07 -41.59
N THR A 211 -3.37 19.20 -40.66
CA THR A 211 -4.79 19.47 -40.94
C THR A 211 -5.16 20.94 -40.99
N ASP A 212 -4.29 21.86 -40.55
CA ASP A 212 -4.60 23.30 -40.48
C ASP A 212 -4.75 23.97 -41.85
N LYS A 213 -4.61 23.24 -42.95
CA LYS A 213 -5.08 23.71 -44.25
C LYS A 213 -6.58 23.43 -44.32
N GLU A 214 -7.39 24.50 -44.35
CA GLU A 214 -8.87 24.52 -44.47
C GLU A 214 -9.41 23.89 -45.77
N ASP A 215 -8.73 22.87 -46.29
CA ASP A 215 -9.09 22.21 -47.51
C ASP A 215 -10.18 21.16 -47.21
N ASN A 216 -11.44 21.54 -47.47
CA ASN A 216 -12.61 20.68 -47.34
C ASN A 216 -12.45 19.33 -48.08
N ASN A 217 -11.50 19.22 -49.01
CA ASN A 217 -11.17 18.01 -49.73
C ASN A 217 -10.54 16.90 -48.86
N VAL A 218 -9.96 17.24 -47.70
CA VAL A 218 -9.30 16.27 -46.78
C VAL A 218 -10.29 15.24 -46.21
N TYR A 219 -11.58 15.59 -46.13
CA TYR A 219 -12.62 14.66 -45.69
C TYR A 219 -12.83 13.50 -46.68
N TYR A 220 -12.69 13.77 -47.99
CA TYR A 220 -12.95 12.82 -49.08
C TYR A 220 -11.70 12.08 -49.54
N ASP A 221 -10.50 12.51 -49.12
CA ASP A 221 -9.25 11.81 -49.44
C ASP A 221 -9.17 10.47 -48.67
N GLU A 222 -9.50 9.38 -49.35
CA GLU A 222 -9.48 8.03 -48.77
C GLU A 222 -8.08 7.59 -48.31
N ILE A 223 -7.02 8.03 -49.00
CA ILE A 223 -5.64 7.68 -48.65
C ILE A 223 -5.27 8.35 -47.33
N TYR A 224 -5.60 9.63 -47.20
CA TYR A 224 -5.41 10.39 -45.98
C TYR A 224 -6.23 9.81 -44.81
N GLN A 225 -7.52 9.54 -45.02
CA GLN A 225 -8.39 8.97 -44.00
C GLN A 225 -7.95 7.56 -43.59
N GLY A 226 -7.48 6.74 -44.53
CA GLY A 226 -6.90 5.43 -44.25
C GLY A 226 -5.65 5.54 -43.38
N ALA A 227 -4.74 6.46 -43.71
CA ALA A 227 -3.51 6.70 -42.95
C ALA A 227 -3.79 7.20 -41.51
N ILE A 228 -4.81 8.06 -41.32
CA ILE A 228 -5.23 8.48 -39.98
C ILE A 228 -5.86 7.34 -39.20
N GLY A 229 -6.75 6.58 -39.83
CA GLY A 229 -7.44 5.46 -39.18
C GLY A 229 -6.45 4.43 -38.63
N GLU A 230 -5.47 4.04 -39.43
CA GLU A 230 -4.41 3.11 -38.99
C GLU A 230 -3.56 3.70 -37.85
N LYS A 231 -3.18 4.98 -37.95
CA LYS A 231 -2.42 5.64 -36.88
C LYS A 231 -3.22 5.70 -35.57
N LEU A 232 -4.46 6.19 -35.62
CA LEU A 232 -5.34 6.25 -34.45
C LEU A 232 -5.51 4.87 -33.80
N LYS A 233 -5.66 3.82 -34.61
CA LYS A 233 -5.79 2.44 -34.13
C LYS A 233 -4.54 1.98 -33.40
N ILE A 234 -3.35 2.17 -33.98
CA ILE A 234 -2.07 1.83 -33.35
C ILE A 234 -1.91 2.56 -32.02
N TRP A 235 -2.19 3.86 -31.98
CA TRP A 235 -2.03 4.68 -30.77
C TRP A 235 -3.03 4.33 -29.68
N PHE A 236 -4.28 4.07 -30.07
CA PHE A 236 -5.31 3.59 -29.17
C PHE A 236 -4.92 2.24 -28.54
N MET A 237 -4.47 1.28 -29.36
CA MET A 237 -3.99 -0.02 -28.86
C MET A 237 -2.79 0.14 -27.92
N LEU A 238 -1.84 1.01 -28.26
CA LEU A 238 -0.69 1.29 -27.41
C LEU A 238 -1.10 1.92 -26.07
N TYR A 239 -1.97 2.94 -26.08
CA TYR A 239 -2.47 3.57 -24.85
C TYR A 239 -3.24 2.57 -23.98
N GLN A 240 -4.13 1.77 -24.59
CA GLN A 240 -4.87 0.74 -23.86
C GLN A 240 -3.95 -0.30 -23.23
N HIS A 241 -2.90 -0.69 -23.95
CA HIS A 241 -1.89 -1.62 -23.45
C HIS A 241 -1.13 -1.01 -22.28
N ILE A 242 -0.61 0.21 -22.41
CA ILE A 242 0.04 0.95 -21.31
C ILE A 242 -0.89 1.03 -20.10
N PHE A 243 -2.14 1.44 -20.29
CA PHE A 243 -3.12 1.58 -19.23
C PHE A 243 -3.37 0.25 -18.51
N SER A 244 -3.59 -0.83 -19.26
CA SER A 244 -3.81 -2.17 -18.72
C SER A 244 -2.60 -2.66 -17.92
N GLU A 245 -1.41 -2.53 -18.49
CA GLU A 245 -0.19 -2.99 -17.88
C GLU A 245 0.10 -2.17 -16.60
N VAL A 246 0.14 -0.85 -16.67
CA VAL A 246 0.36 0.03 -15.51
C VAL A 246 -0.60 -0.31 -14.37
N ARG A 247 -1.89 -0.52 -14.67
CA ARG A 247 -2.88 -0.90 -13.66
C ARG A 247 -2.60 -2.26 -13.03
N LYS A 248 -2.18 -3.26 -13.81
CA LYS A 248 -1.76 -4.57 -13.28
C LYS A 248 -0.54 -4.43 -12.37
N TYR A 249 0.45 -3.65 -12.80
CA TYR A 249 1.66 -3.41 -12.00
C TYR A 249 1.35 -2.73 -10.68
N ILE A 250 0.57 -1.64 -10.74
CA ILE A 250 0.10 -0.94 -9.55
C ILE A 250 -0.61 -1.95 -8.64
N THR A 251 -1.57 -2.71 -9.15
CA THR A 251 -2.32 -3.66 -8.32
C THR A 251 -1.42 -4.68 -7.58
N ILE A 252 -0.35 -5.15 -8.22
CA ILE A 252 0.56 -6.16 -7.64
C ILE A 252 1.57 -5.54 -6.66
N ASN A 253 2.20 -4.42 -7.04
CA ASN A 253 3.38 -3.89 -6.35
C ASN A 253 3.10 -2.66 -5.47
N PHE A 254 2.00 -1.96 -5.71
CA PHE A 254 1.68 -0.70 -5.03
C PHE A 254 1.37 -0.91 -3.55
N TYR A 255 0.55 -1.90 -3.22
CA TYR A 255 0.12 -2.12 -1.84
C TYR A 255 1.29 -2.44 -0.93
N THR A 256 2.13 -3.38 -1.33
CA THR A 256 3.27 -3.79 -0.52
C THR A 256 4.26 -2.65 -0.37
N THR A 257 4.50 -1.89 -1.44
CA THR A 257 5.46 -0.79 -1.41
C THR A 257 4.96 0.40 -0.61
N LEU A 258 3.69 0.80 -0.77
CA LEU A 258 3.08 1.88 -0.02
C LEU A 258 2.95 1.55 1.48
N LEU A 259 2.56 0.32 1.83
CA LEU A 259 2.48 -0.14 3.22
C LEU A 259 3.84 -0.12 3.91
N ILE A 260 4.88 -0.52 3.18
CA ILE A 260 6.26 -0.44 3.66
C ILE A 260 6.68 1.00 3.92
N PHE A 261 6.35 1.93 3.03
CA PHE A 261 6.73 3.34 3.20
C PHE A 261 5.93 4.05 4.30
N LEU A 262 4.64 3.72 4.46
CA LEU A 262 3.87 4.11 5.64
C LEU A 262 4.53 3.56 6.91
N GLY A 263 4.99 2.31 6.87
CA GLY A 263 5.82 1.71 7.92
C GLY A 263 7.09 2.53 8.23
N VAL A 264 7.85 3.00 7.23
CA VAL A 264 9.02 3.90 7.43
C VAL A 264 8.61 5.18 8.16
N PHE A 265 7.50 5.78 7.75
CA PHE A 265 7.09 7.08 8.27
C PHE A 265 6.69 6.95 9.74
N PHE A 266 5.91 5.92 10.08
CA PHE A 266 5.53 5.63 11.46
C PHE A 266 6.73 5.17 12.30
N LEU A 267 7.69 4.47 11.69
CA LEU A 267 8.96 4.11 12.32
C LEU A 267 9.77 5.35 12.67
N ALA A 268 9.97 6.25 11.71
CA ALA A 268 10.71 7.49 11.92
C ALA A 268 10.03 8.38 12.96
N ALA A 269 8.69 8.44 12.96
CA ALA A 269 7.92 9.16 13.96
C ALA A 269 8.05 8.53 15.36
N GLY A 270 7.89 7.20 15.47
CA GLY A 270 8.01 6.48 16.75
C GLY A 270 9.41 6.62 17.36
N ILE A 271 10.45 6.47 16.53
CA ILE A 271 11.83 6.60 17.01
C ILE A 271 12.19 8.06 17.30
N MET A 272 11.68 9.05 16.54
CA MET A 272 11.87 10.45 16.90
C MET A 272 11.24 10.79 18.27
N MET A 273 10.08 10.21 18.59
CA MET A 273 9.44 10.40 19.90
C MET A 273 10.26 9.77 21.03
N ASP A 274 10.85 8.59 20.82
CA ASP A 274 11.73 7.93 21.81
C ASP A 274 13.06 8.69 22.00
N ILE A 275 13.63 9.22 20.91
CA ILE A 275 14.89 9.99 20.94
C ILE A 275 14.73 11.34 21.65
N ILE A 276 13.60 12.01 21.45
CA ILE A 276 13.31 13.30 22.11
C ILE A 276 13.18 13.13 23.64
N LYS A 277 12.78 11.94 24.11
CA LYS A 277 12.52 11.70 25.53
C LYS A 277 13.75 11.24 26.35
N GLU A 278 14.65 10.41 25.81
CA GLU A 278 15.63 9.69 26.66
C GLU A 278 17.06 9.51 26.09
N SER A 279 17.40 10.08 24.94
CA SER A 279 18.65 9.71 24.26
C SER A 279 19.88 10.56 24.65
N ASP A 280 20.71 10.06 25.57
CA ASP A 280 22.10 10.52 25.78
C ASP A 280 23.02 10.28 24.55
N SER A 281 22.60 9.50 23.56
CA SER A 281 23.41 9.15 22.37
C SER A 281 23.09 10.05 21.19
N LYS A 282 24.05 10.90 20.78
CA LYS A 282 23.93 11.76 19.60
C LYS A 282 23.78 11.00 18.26
N PHE A 283 24.11 9.71 18.19
CA PHE A 283 24.12 8.93 16.94
C PHE A 283 22.74 8.44 16.47
N SER A 284 21.86 8.03 17.40
CA SER A 284 20.51 7.56 17.08
C SER A 284 19.65 8.62 16.36
N PRO A 285 19.63 9.91 16.77
CA PRO A 285 18.92 10.97 16.04
C PRO A 285 19.40 11.13 14.59
N VAL A 286 20.71 11.03 14.35
CA VAL A 286 21.29 11.20 13.02
C VAL A 286 20.94 10.03 12.10
N ALA A 287 21.00 8.79 12.60
CA ALA A 287 20.54 7.63 11.83
C ALA A 287 19.06 7.77 11.44
N CYS A 288 18.22 8.19 12.40
CA CYS A 288 16.79 8.37 12.19
C CYS A 288 16.49 9.49 11.21
N PHE A 289 17.25 10.58 11.25
CA PHE A 289 17.19 11.64 10.25
C PHE A 289 17.43 11.08 8.84
N PHE A 290 18.49 10.31 8.63
CA PHE A 290 18.77 9.73 7.31
C PHE A 290 17.72 8.72 6.86
N VAL A 291 17.23 7.85 7.76
CA VAL A 291 16.12 6.92 7.46
C VAL A 291 14.85 7.69 7.10
N GLY A 292 14.53 8.75 7.85
CA GLY A 292 13.41 9.65 7.59
C GLY A 292 13.54 10.35 6.24
N CYS A 293 14.72 10.88 5.90
CA CYS A 293 15.01 11.46 4.59
C CYS A 293 14.81 10.44 3.47
N THR A 294 15.29 9.21 3.64
CA THR A 294 15.07 8.12 2.68
C THR A 294 13.57 7.80 2.50
N GLY A 295 12.81 7.76 3.59
CA GLY A 295 11.36 7.57 3.56
C GLY A 295 10.63 8.70 2.83
N LEU A 296 10.95 9.95 3.16
CA LEU A 296 10.36 11.14 2.57
C LEU A 296 10.70 11.30 1.09
N LEU A 297 11.96 11.05 0.70
CA LEU A 297 12.38 11.08 -0.71
C LEU A 297 11.61 10.05 -1.53
N ASN A 298 11.46 8.82 -1.01
CA ASN A 298 10.67 7.80 -1.69
C ASN A 298 9.20 8.23 -1.81
N LEU A 299 8.57 8.66 -0.72
CA LEU A 299 7.17 9.10 -0.74
C LEU A 299 6.96 10.27 -1.71
N GLY A 300 7.87 11.25 -1.70
CA GLY A 300 7.86 12.36 -2.64
C GLY A 300 8.01 11.89 -4.09
N LEU A 301 8.91 10.94 -4.34
CA LEU A 301 9.10 10.36 -5.67
C LEU A 301 7.83 9.66 -6.17
N TYR A 302 7.14 8.90 -5.30
CA TYR A 302 5.86 8.30 -5.61
C TYR A 302 4.81 9.34 -5.99
N ALA A 303 4.65 10.37 -5.16
CA ALA A 303 3.70 11.45 -5.40
C ALA A 303 3.97 12.16 -6.73
N VAL A 304 5.24 12.47 -7.03
CA VAL A 304 5.66 13.05 -8.32
C VAL A 304 5.34 12.11 -9.47
N VAL A 305 5.64 10.82 -9.35
CA VAL A 305 5.34 9.83 -10.40
C VAL A 305 3.84 9.75 -10.66
N GLY A 306 3.05 9.57 -9.59
CA GLY A 306 1.61 9.41 -9.68
C GLY A 306 0.92 10.64 -10.24
N GLN A 307 1.27 11.83 -9.72
CA GLN A 307 0.74 13.09 -10.24
C GLN A 307 1.16 13.31 -11.70
N THR A 308 2.44 13.16 -12.04
CA THR A 308 2.89 13.54 -13.39
C THR A 308 2.38 12.61 -14.48
N ILE A 309 2.02 11.37 -14.16
CA ILE A 309 1.32 10.48 -15.11
C ILE A 309 -0.12 10.93 -15.30
N GLN A 310 -0.79 11.31 -14.20
CA GLN A 310 -2.14 11.85 -14.25
C GLN A 310 -2.18 13.12 -15.10
N ASP A 311 -1.30 14.08 -14.82
CA ASP A 311 -1.20 15.35 -15.56
C ASP A 311 -0.96 15.13 -17.05
N GLU A 312 -0.03 14.24 -17.42
CA GLU A 312 0.26 13.97 -18.83
C GLU A 312 -0.87 13.18 -19.52
N SER A 313 -1.61 12.34 -18.78
CA SER A 313 -2.82 11.67 -19.30
C SER A 313 -3.98 12.65 -19.50
N GLU A 314 -4.15 13.62 -18.59
CA GLU A 314 -5.14 14.70 -18.73
C GLU A 314 -4.81 15.64 -19.89
N ASP A 315 -3.55 16.03 -20.04
CA ASP A 315 -3.09 16.85 -21.17
C ASP A 315 -3.26 16.11 -22.50
N LEU A 316 -2.97 14.81 -22.54
CA LEU A 316 -3.25 13.97 -23.71
C LEU A 316 -4.75 13.98 -24.05
N ARG A 317 -5.63 13.81 -23.06
CA ARG A 317 -7.09 13.87 -23.26
C ARG A 317 -7.52 15.23 -23.82
N LYS A 318 -7.01 16.33 -23.26
CA LYS A 318 -7.28 17.69 -23.75
C LYS A 318 -6.83 17.85 -25.20
N LYS A 319 -5.61 17.41 -25.54
CA LYS A 319 -5.09 17.45 -26.91
C LYS A 319 -5.88 16.59 -27.88
N LEU A 320 -6.40 15.45 -27.43
CA LEU A 320 -7.32 14.65 -28.23
C LEU A 320 -8.61 15.43 -28.52
N THR A 321 -9.21 16.11 -27.54
CA THR A 321 -10.43 16.91 -27.77
C THR A 321 -10.21 18.11 -28.69
N GLU A 322 -8.98 18.61 -28.80
CA GLU A 322 -8.59 19.69 -29.71
C GLU A 322 -8.33 19.22 -31.15
N LEU A 323 -8.31 17.90 -31.43
CA LEU A 323 -8.15 17.39 -32.80
C LEU A 323 -9.31 17.88 -33.68
N PRO A 324 -9.09 18.18 -34.97
CA PRO A 324 -10.15 18.51 -35.92
C PRO A 324 -10.92 17.25 -36.35
N TRP A 325 -11.54 16.59 -35.37
CA TRP A 325 -12.29 15.34 -35.55
C TRP A 325 -13.47 15.52 -36.51
N TYR A 326 -13.93 16.74 -36.74
CA TYR A 326 -14.97 17.06 -37.72
C TYR A 326 -14.52 16.76 -39.17
N ASN A 327 -13.22 16.85 -39.48
CA ASN A 327 -12.62 16.51 -40.77
C ASN A 327 -12.39 15.00 -40.97
N MET A 328 -12.65 14.18 -39.95
CA MET A 328 -12.53 12.73 -40.04
C MET A 328 -13.79 12.11 -40.66
N ASN A 329 -13.62 11.06 -41.47
CA ASN A 329 -14.75 10.29 -41.98
C ASN A 329 -15.51 9.56 -40.84
N LYS A 330 -16.69 9.00 -41.15
CA LYS A 330 -17.55 8.34 -40.15
C LYS A 330 -16.83 7.22 -39.37
N LYS A 331 -16.00 6.42 -40.03
CA LYS A 331 -15.26 5.31 -39.42
C LYS A 331 -14.21 5.82 -38.42
N ASN A 332 -13.45 6.83 -38.80
CA ASN A 332 -12.42 7.45 -37.95
C ASN A 332 -13.04 8.21 -36.78
N LYS A 333 -14.17 8.89 -36.97
CA LYS A 333 -14.96 9.51 -35.89
C LYS A 333 -15.41 8.50 -34.84
N GLN A 334 -15.86 7.32 -35.26
CA GLN A 334 -16.24 6.25 -34.33
C GLN A 334 -15.03 5.75 -33.52
N LEU A 335 -13.90 5.47 -34.19
CA LEU A 335 -12.67 5.05 -33.50
C LEU A 335 -12.17 6.11 -32.52
N PHE A 336 -12.19 7.37 -32.92
CA PHE A 336 -11.83 8.51 -32.09
C PHE A 336 -12.77 8.65 -30.88
N GLY A 337 -14.08 8.48 -31.06
CA GLY A 337 -15.06 8.49 -29.98
C GLY A 337 -14.81 7.38 -28.96
N ILE A 338 -14.48 6.15 -29.41
CA ILE A 338 -14.08 5.05 -28.52
C ILE A 338 -12.81 5.41 -27.75
N PHE A 339 -11.84 6.05 -28.41
CA PHE A 339 -10.61 6.49 -27.75
C PHE A 339 -10.91 7.53 -26.67
N LEU A 340 -11.71 8.56 -26.96
CA LEU A 340 -12.10 9.58 -25.98
C LEU A 340 -12.85 9.00 -24.78
N LEU A 341 -13.84 8.11 -25.01
CA LEU A 341 -14.57 7.44 -23.93
C LEU A 341 -13.63 6.62 -23.04
N ARG A 342 -12.60 6.00 -23.62
CA ARG A 342 -11.62 5.27 -22.82
C ARG A 342 -10.72 6.18 -21.98
N MET A 343 -10.35 7.34 -22.52
CA MET A 343 -9.56 8.37 -21.84
C MET A 343 -10.31 9.09 -20.72
N GLU A 344 -11.63 8.88 -20.57
CA GLU A 344 -12.41 9.36 -19.42
C GLU A 344 -11.83 8.82 -18.10
N ASN A 345 -11.32 7.60 -18.12
CA ASN A 345 -10.54 7.05 -17.02
C ASN A 345 -9.09 7.53 -17.18
N ILE A 346 -8.78 8.67 -16.56
CA ILE A 346 -7.42 9.20 -16.52
C ILE A 346 -6.50 8.15 -15.89
N LEU A 347 -5.34 7.93 -16.49
CA LEU A 347 -4.35 7.04 -15.91
C LEU A 347 -3.79 7.69 -14.64
N ALA A 348 -4.25 7.25 -13.48
CA ALA A 348 -3.75 7.68 -12.18
C ALA A 348 -3.12 6.49 -11.44
N PHE A 349 -2.15 6.79 -10.58
CA PHE A 349 -1.62 5.81 -9.62
C PHE A 349 -2.57 5.72 -8.44
N GLU A 350 -3.76 5.18 -8.71
CA GLU A 350 -4.79 5.00 -7.72
C GLU A 350 -5.12 3.54 -7.49
N ASN A 351 -5.43 3.24 -6.24
CA ASN A 351 -6.27 2.13 -5.90
C ASN A 351 -7.58 2.64 -5.30
N LYS A 352 -8.53 1.73 -5.08
CA LYS A 352 -9.79 2.03 -4.38
C LYS A 352 -9.59 2.72 -3.02
N LEU A 353 -8.40 2.60 -2.41
CA LEU A 353 -8.10 3.15 -1.09
C LEU A 353 -7.35 4.49 -1.15
N ILE A 354 -6.36 4.60 -2.04
CA ILE A 354 -5.35 5.65 -2.01
C ILE A 354 -5.02 6.04 -3.45
N GLN A 355 -5.13 7.33 -3.73
CA GLN A 355 -4.56 7.98 -4.89
C GLN A 355 -3.17 8.51 -4.52
N ILE A 356 -2.14 8.15 -5.30
CA ILE A 356 -0.80 8.72 -5.16
C ILE A 356 -0.73 9.95 -6.04
N ASP A 357 -0.82 11.10 -5.39
CA ASP A 357 -0.75 12.42 -5.99
C ASP A 357 -0.04 13.38 -5.02
N TYR A 358 0.10 14.65 -5.37
CA TYR A 358 0.66 15.63 -4.43
C TYR A 358 -0.23 15.83 -3.19
N SER A 359 -1.53 15.60 -3.32
CA SER A 359 -2.46 15.70 -2.20
C SER A 359 -2.15 14.68 -1.11
N LEU A 360 -1.62 13.50 -1.45
CA LEU A 360 -1.16 12.52 -0.47
C LEU A 360 -0.03 13.08 0.41
N VAL A 361 0.95 13.75 -0.17
CA VAL A 361 2.07 14.34 0.57
C VAL A 361 1.61 15.56 1.36
N VAL A 362 0.89 16.47 0.71
CA VAL A 362 0.41 17.71 1.33
C VAL A 362 -0.57 17.41 2.46
N ARG A 363 -1.56 16.52 2.27
CA ARG A 363 -2.46 16.10 3.35
C ARG A 363 -1.67 15.50 4.51
N ARG A 364 -0.60 14.74 4.27
CA ARG A 364 0.19 14.12 5.36
C ARG A 364 1.05 15.12 6.13
N ILE A 365 1.70 16.05 5.44
CA ILE A 365 2.44 17.16 6.08
C ILE A 365 1.45 18.04 6.85
N LEU A 366 0.31 18.40 6.23
CA LEU A 366 -0.74 19.16 6.90
C LEU A 366 -1.42 18.38 8.01
N TYR A 367 -1.54 17.05 7.95
CA TYR A 367 -2.03 16.25 9.06
C TYR A 367 -1.03 16.29 10.21
N HIS A 368 0.27 16.23 9.95
CA HIS A 368 1.27 16.37 11.02
C HIS A 368 1.22 17.77 11.68
N ASP A 369 1.12 18.83 10.89
CA ASP A 369 1.03 20.20 11.40
C ASP A 369 -0.33 20.50 12.03
N GLN A 370 -1.43 20.03 11.43
CA GLN A 370 -2.75 20.10 12.04
C GLN A 370 -2.82 19.24 13.29
N PHE A 371 -2.17 18.09 13.41
CA PHE A 371 -2.16 17.30 14.64
C PHE A 371 -1.38 18.02 15.75
N ARG A 372 -0.35 18.79 15.39
CA ARG A 372 0.39 19.66 16.31
C ARG A 372 -0.37 20.93 16.70
N ILE A 373 -1.28 21.42 15.85
CA ILE A 373 -2.14 22.60 16.09
C ILE A 373 -3.52 22.21 16.68
N LYS A 374 -4.00 20.99 16.41
CA LYS A 374 -5.28 20.38 16.83
C LYS A 374 -5.12 19.39 17.99
N THR A 375 -4.00 19.41 18.69
CA THR A 375 -4.00 19.16 20.15
C THR A 375 -4.97 20.08 20.90
N LEU A 376 -5.63 21.03 20.22
CA LEU A 376 -6.81 21.77 20.67
C LEU A 376 -8.16 21.44 19.97
N ARG A 377 -8.27 20.47 19.04
CA ARG A 377 -9.58 20.06 18.45
C ARG A 377 -9.59 18.66 17.82
N LEU A 378 -10.45 17.78 18.34
CA LEU A 378 -10.62 16.38 17.92
C LEU A 378 -11.04 16.20 16.43
N PRO A 379 -10.62 15.10 15.77
CA PRO A 379 -11.11 14.70 14.44
C PRO A 379 -12.55 14.17 14.47
N THR A 380 -13.24 14.24 13.34
CA THR A 380 -14.67 13.91 13.22
C THR A 380 -14.92 12.46 12.82
N ILE A 381 -16.10 11.92 13.18
CA ILE A 381 -16.52 10.53 12.93
C ILE A 381 -16.45 10.13 11.44
N ASN A 382 -16.63 11.07 10.51
CA ASN A 382 -16.51 10.84 9.07
C ASN A 382 -15.07 10.54 8.62
N GLU A 383 -14.06 11.05 9.33
CA GLU A 383 -12.63 10.82 9.02
C GLU A 383 -12.18 9.43 9.50
N ILE A 384 -12.83 8.90 10.54
CA ILE A 384 -12.53 7.59 11.14
C ILE A 384 -13.26 6.45 10.39
N SER A 385 -14.50 6.68 9.92
CA SER A 385 -15.27 5.64 9.20
C SER A 385 -14.64 5.29 7.85
N HIS A 386 -14.05 6.27 7.15
CA HIS A 386 -13.32 6.06 5.90
C HIS A 386 -12.16 5.07 6.10
N PHE A 387 -11.38 5.18 7.17
CA PHE A 387 -10.19 4.34 7.39
C PHE A 387 -10.49 2.83 7.56
N SER A 388 -11.68 2.48 8.09
CA SER A 388 -12.07 1.09 8.41
C SER A 388 -12.62 0.29 7.21
N GLN A 389 -13.24 0.97 6.22
CA GLN A 389 -13.72 0.34 4.99
C GLN A 389 -12.57 -0.15 4.08
N TYR A 390 -11.33 0.28 4.37
CA TYR A 390 -10.20 0.13 3.46
C TYR A 390 -9.37 -1.15 3.61
N MET A 391 -9.40 -1.88 4.74
CA MET A 391 -8.62 -3.12 4.88
C MET A 391 -9.24 -4.37 4.22
N VAL A 392 -10.56 -4.39 4.02
CA VAL A 392 -11.30 -5.58 3.53
C VAL A 392 -11.17 -5.79 2.02
N ILE A 393 -10.84 -4.73 1.26
CA ILE A 393 -10.72 -4.75 -0.20
C ILE A 393 -9.49 -5.56 -0.68
N SER A 394 -8.41 -5.61 0.12
CA SER A 394 -7.14 -6.27 -0.22
C SER A 394 -7.23 -7.80 -0.25
N ILE A 395 -8.17 -8.39 0.49
CA ILE A 395 -8.40 -9.85 0.49
C ILE A 395 -9.15 -10.31 -0.77
N LYS A 396 -9.94 -9.42 -1.38
CA LYS A 396 -10.88 -9.75 -2.45
C LYS A 396 -10.24 -9.81 -3.86
N VAL A 397 -9.16 -9.05 -4.09
CA VAL A 397 -8.40 -9.06 -5.36
C VAL A 397 -7.72 -10.41 -5.63
N LEU A 398 -7.59 -11.25 -4.61
CA LEU A 398 -6.91 -12.55 -4.70
C LEU A 398 -7.81 -13.72 -5.04
N SER A 399 -9.08 -13.64 -4.63
CA SER A 399 -10.05 -14.71 -4.90
C SER A 399 -10.52 -14.75 -6.36
N SER A 400 -10.31 -13.68 -7.14
CA SER A 400 -10.81 -13.59 -8.52
C SER A 400 -9.86 -14.11 -9.61
N THR A 401 -8.74 -14.75 -9.25
CA THR A 401 -7.83 -15.38 -10.23
C THR A 401 -7.95 -16.90 -10.22
N ASN A 402 -9.03 -17.40 -10.81
CA ASN A 402 -9.20 -18.82 -11.14
C ASN A 402 -8.14 -19.22 -12.19
N ARG A 403 -7.08 -19.91 -11.73
CA ARG A 403 -6.07 -20.72 -12.46
C ARG A 403 -4.68 -20.62 -11.80
N ARG A 404 -4.58 -20.66 -10.47
CA ARG A 404 -3.29 -20.83 -9.79
C ARG A 404 -3.26 -22.12 -8.99
N PRO A 405 -2.17 -22.89 -9.02
CA PRO A 405 -2.04 -24.09 -8.22
C PRO A 405 -2.16 -23.74 -6.73
N LEU A 406 -2.80 -24.62 -5.97
CA LEU A 406 -3.14 -24.45 -4.54
C LEU A 406 -1.94 -24.04 -3.66
N SER A 407 -0.72 -24.38 -4.09
CA SER A 407 0.55 -24.02 -3.43
C SER A 407 0.90 -22.52 -3.53
N GLU A 408 0.52 -21.83 -4.61
CA GLU A 408 0.70 -20.38 -4.72
C GLU A 408 -0.34 -19.61 -3.89
N VAL A 409 -1.56 -20.14 -3.82
CA VAL A 409 -2.63 -19.58 -2.96
C VAL A 409 -2.22 -19.70 -1.49
N ARG A 410 -1.65 -20.83 -1.07
CA ARG A 410 -1.08 -20.99 0.29
C ARG A 410 0.02 -19.98 0.58
N LYS A 411 1.02 -19.83 -0.31
CA LYS A 411 2.10 -18.83 -0.12
C LYS A 411 1.53 -17.42 0.01
N TYR A 412 0.54 -17.06 -0.79
CA TYR A 412 -0.09 -15.75 -0.74
C TYR A 412 -0.88 -15.54 0.57
N ILE A 413 -1.65 -16.52 1.00
CA ILE A 413 -2.40 -16.48 2.27
C ILE A 413 -1.44 -16.34 3.46
N THR A 414 -0.33 -17.08 3.47
CA THR A 414 0.69 -16.99 4.51
C THR A 414 1.34 -15.60 4.54
N ILE A 415 1.68 -15.02 3.38
CA ILE A 415 2.23 -13.66 3.30
C ILE A 415 1.23 -12.61 3.78
N ASN A 416 -0.04 -12.71 3.35
CA ASN A 416 -1.10 -11.82 3.83
C ASN A 416 -1.34 -11.97 5.33
N PHE A 417 -1.35 -13.18 5.87
CA PHE A 417 -1.54 -13.46 7.29
C PHE A 417 -0.48 -12.77 8.14
N TYR A 418 0.81 -12.92 7.80
CA TYR A 418 1.89 -12.24 8.51
C TYR A 418 1.87 -10.73 8.31
N THR A 419 1.48 -10.25 7.13
CA THR A 419 1.35 -8.81 6.84
C THR A 419 0.21 -8.20 7.65
N THR A 420 -0.94 -8.86 7.73
CA THR A 420 -2.09 -8.45 8.55
C THR A 420 -1.75 -8.49 10.04
N LEU A 421 -1.04 -9.52 10.52
CA LEU A 421 -0.56 -9.59 11.91
C LEU A 421 0.36 -8.40 12.26
N LEU A 422 1.27 -8.04 11.35
CA LEU A 422 2.16 -6.88 11.52
C LEU A 422 1.41 -5.55 11.48
N ILE A 423 0.38 -5.42 10.64
CA ILE A 423 -0.50 -4.24 10.61
C ILE A 423 -1.28 -4.13 11.92
N PHE A 424 -1.80 -5.25 12.45
CA PHE A 424 -2.49 -5.26 13.74
C PHE A 424 -1.56 -4.89 14.90
N LEU A 425 -0.30 -5.35 14.88
CA LEU A 425 0.70 -4.94 15.88
C LEU A 425 0.97 -3.42 15.83
N GLY A 426 1.13 -2.86 14.63
CA GLY A 426 1.38 -1.42 14.46
C GLY A 426 0.18 -0.54 14.87
N VAL A 427 -1.04 -0.96 14.52
CA VAL A 427 -2.28 -0.28 14.94
C VAL A 427 -2.52 -0.42 16.44
N PHE A 428 -2.14 -1.55 17.04
CA PHE A 428 -2.22 -1.78 18.48
C PHE A 428 -1.30 -0.84 19.27
N PHE A 429 -0.02 -0.69 18.89
CA PHE A 429 0.88 0.23 19.59
C PHE A 429 0.47 1.70 19.42
N LEU A 430 -0.12 2.06 18.27
CA LEU A 430 -0.71 3.38 18.04
C LEU A 430 -1.92 3.61 18.96
N ALA A 431 -2.84 2.64 19.06
CA ALA A 431 -4.01 2.73 19.91
C ALA A 431 -3.61 2.77 21.40
N ALA A 432 -2.61 1.99 21.82
CA ALA A 432 -2.10 2.00 23.20
C ALA A 432 -1.42 3.34 23.56
N GLY A 433 -0.63 3.92 22.65
CA GLY A 433 -0.02 5.24 22.85
C GLY A 433 -1.06 6.35 22.96
N ILE A 434 -2.06 6.35 22.08
CA ILE A 434 -3.17 7.33 22.09
C ILE A 434 -4.05 7.16 23.35
N MET A 435 -4.28 5.93 23.80
CA MET A 435 -5.10 5.65 24.98
C MET A 435 -4.42 6.13 26.28
N MET A 436 -3.10 6.01 26.37
CA MET A 436 -2.31 6.47 27.52
C MET A 436 -2.29 8.00 27.65
N ASP A 437 -2.30 8.72 26.52
CA ASP A 437 -2.39 10.18 26.51
C ASP A 437 -3.83 10.68 26.80
N ILE A 438 -4.87 9.97 26.33
CA ILE A 438 -6.29 10.32 26.58
C ILE A 438 -6.71 10.06 28.04
N ILE A 439 -6.24 8.97 28.66
CA ILE A 439 -6.51 8.65 30.08
C ILE A 439 -5.92 9.72 31.01
N LYS A 440 -4.89 10.43 30.55
CA LYS A 440 -4.23 11.49 31.31
C LYS A 440 -4.99 12.82 31.32
N GLU A 441 -5.93 13.04 30.39
CA GLU A 441 -6.50 14.38 30.13
C GLU A 441 -8.04 14.48 30.03
N SER A 442 -8.83 13.39 30.06
CA SER A 442 -10.27 13.48 29.74
C SER A 442 -11.24 13.12 30.89
N ASP A 443 -12.11 14.08 31.27
CA ASP A 443 -13.23 13.92 32.23
C ASP A 443 -14.58 13.52 31.58
N SER A 444 -14.65 13.27 30.27
CA SER A 444 -15.93 13.02 29.57
C SER A 444 -16.31 11.53 29.45
N LYS A 445 -17.53 11.17 29.85
CA LYS A 445 -17.96 9.78 30.11
C LYS A 445 -18.46 8.95 28.89
N PHE A 446 -18.54 9.48 27.66
CA PHE A 446 -19.22 8.75 26.55
C PHE A 446 -18.40 8.46 25.28
N SER A 447 -17.26 9.11 25.07
CA SER A 447 -16.26 8.76 24.03
C SER A 447 -15.27 7.66 24.44
N PRO A 448 -14.88 7.53 25.72
CA PRO A 448 -13.97 6.47 26.17
C PRO A 448 -14.53 5.07 25.92
N VAL A 449 -15.85 4.89 25.90
CA VAL A 449 -16.49 3.57 25.82
C VAL A 449 -16.29 2.89 24.46
N ALA A 450 -16.42 3.61 23.34
CA ALA A 450 -16.20 3.04 22.01
C ALA A 450 -14.70 2.76 21.73
N CYS A 451 -13.82 3.68 22.14
CA CYS A 451 -12.37 3.49 22.08
C CYS A 451 -11.88 2.41 23.06
N PHE A 452 -12.54 2.27 24.21
CA PHE A 452 -12.36 1.17 25.16
C PHE A 452 -12.84 -0.14 24.55
N PHE A 453 -13.97 -0.21 23.84
CA PHE A 453 -14.37 -1.46 23.18
C PHE A 453 -13.46 -1.86 22.02
N VAL A 454 -12.94 -0.92 21.23
CA VAL A 454 -11.95 -1.19 20.17
C VAL A 454 -10.57 -1.55 20.77
N GLY A 455 -10.15 -0.83 21.82
CA GLY A 455 -8.92 -1.10 22.56
C GLY A 455 -8.98 -2.42 23.32
N CYS A 456 -10.11 -2.74 23.95
CA CYS A 456 -10.38 -4.00 24.62
C CYS A 456 -10.50 -5.14 23.61
N THR A 457 -11.10 -4.98 22.42
CA THR A 457 -11.07 -6.04 21.40
C THR A 457 -9.66 -6.24 20.84
N GLY A 458 -8.84 -5.19 20.73
CA GLY A 458 -7.42 -5.28 20.40
C GLY A 458 -6.60 -5.99 21.48
N LEU A 459 -6.75 -5.60 22.75
CA LEU A 459 -6.09 -6.18 23.93
C LEU A 459 -6.57 -7.59 24.23
N LEU A 460 -7.86 -7.88 24.03
CA LEU A 460 -8.43 -9.22 24.17
C LEU A 460 -7.86 -10.09 23.04
N ASN A 461 -7.81 -9.63 21.80
CA ASN A 461 -7.11 -10.37 20.74
C ASN A 461 -5.64 -10.62 21.07
N LEU A 462 -4.90 -9.61 21.52
CA LEU A 462 -3.47 -9.73 21.83
C LEU A 462 -3.19 -10.63 23.03
N GLY A 463 -3.96 -10.49 24.11
CA GLY A 463 -3.89 -11.34 25.30
C GLY A 463 -4.29 -12.78 25.00
N LEU A 464 -5.26 -12.97 24.12
CA LEU A 464 -5.64 -14.31 23.66
C LEU A 464 -4.57 -14.93 22.76
N TYR A 465 -3.92 -14.18 21.87
CA TYR A 465 -2.77 -14.67 21.11
C TYR A 465 -1.54 -14.95 21.99
N ALA A 466 -1.34 -14.20 23.08
CA ALA A 466 -0.27 -14.45 24.05
C ALA A 466 -0.54 -15.71 24.89
N VAL A 467 -1.78 -15.92 25.34
CA VAL A 467 -2.22 -17.15 26.02
C VAL A 467 -2.19 -18.36 25.07
N VAL A 468 -2.48 -18.16 23.77
CA VAL A 468 -2.26 -19.18 22.71
C VAL A 468 -0.80 -19.58 22.58
N GLY A 469 0.12 -18.62 22.65
CA GLY A 469 1.55 -18.89 22.62
C GLY A 469 2.03 -19.71 23.82
N GLN A 470 1.53 -19.42 25.03
CA GLN A 470 1.91 -20.14 26.26
C GLN A 470 1.30 -21.56 26.33
N THR A 471 0.07 -21.74 25.87
CA THR A 471 -0.65 -23.02 26.01
C THR A 471 -0.27 -24.07 24.98
N ILE A 472 0.42 -23.67 23.91
CA ILE A 472 1.07 -24.59 22.95
C ILE A 472 2.39 -25.14 23.52
N GLN A 473 2.98 -24.52 24.56
CA GLN A 473 4.23 -24.97 25.17
C GLN A 473 4.06 -25.94 26.34
N ASP A 474 2.89 -26.05 26.96
CA ASP A 474 2.61 -27.01 28.03
C ASP A 474 1.88 -28.25 27.49
N GLU A 475 2.64 -29.29 27.10
CA GLU A 475 2.10 -30.56 26.57
C GLU A 475 1.30 -31.40 27.59
N ASN A 476 1.32 -31.05 28.88
CA ASN A 476 0.81 -31.93 29.95
C ASN A 476 -0.52 -31.51 30.60
N ASP A 477 -1.13 -30.36 30.26
CA ASP A 477 -2.44 -29.96 30.81
C ASP A 477 -3.46 -29.67 29.71
N THR A 478 -3.96 -30.74 29.09
CA THR A 478 -4.58 -30.72 27.76
C THR A 478 -6.06 -30.32 27.72
N ASN A 479 -6.73 -30.03 28.84
CA ASN A 479 -8.20 -29.95 28.85
C ASN A 479 -8.84 -28.61 29.24
N GLY A 480 -8.12 -27.71 29.90
CA GLY A 480 -8.68 -26.42 30.35
C GLY A 480 -8.32 -25.24 29.45
N SER A 481 -7.04 -25.13 29.13
CA SER A 481 -6.44 -23.97 28.47
C SER A 481 -6.78 -23.90 26.97
N THR A 482 -6.78 -25.03 26.28
CA THR A 482 -7.20 -25.17 24.87
C THR A 482 -8.69 -24.86 24.67
N LYS A 483 -9.55 -25.18 25.65
CA LYS A 483 -10.99 -24.84 25.62
C LYS A 483 -11.23 -23.35 25.84
N LEU A 484 -10.48 -22.73 26.76
CA LEU A 484 -10.53 -21.29 27.00
C LEU A 484 -10.06 -20.50 25.76
N LEU A 485 -9.03 -21.03 25.09
CA LEU A 485 -8.47 -20.49 23.85
C LEU A 485 -9.43 -20.58 22.66
N ALA A 486 -10.08 -21.73 22.48
CA ALA A 486 -11.10 -21.88 21.44
C ALA A 486 -12.32 -20.98 21.72
N ALA A 487 -12.76 -20.91 22.98
CA ALA A 487 -13.89 -20.06 23.38
C ALA A 487 -13.61 -18.58 23.12
N SER A 488 -12.39 -18.13 23.44
CA SER A 488 -12.02 -16.73 23.34
C SER A 488 -11.78 -16.27 21.91
N ALA A 489 -11.18 -17.11 21.06
CA ALA A 489 -11.07 -16.86 19.63
C ALA A 489 -12.46 -16.76 18.97
N VAL A 490 -13.40 -17.62 19.37
CA VAL A 490 -14.80 -17.55 18.90
C VAL A 490 -15.47 -16.26 19.36
N VAL A 491 -15.30 -15.87 20.63
CA VAL A 491 -15.86 -14.60 21.16
C VAL A 491 -15.29 -13.40 20.40
N SER A 492 -13.99 -13.36 20.14
CA SER A 492 -13.37 -12.26 19.41
C SER A 492 -13.84 -12.19 17.95
N ALA A 493 -13.91 -13.33 17.27
CA ALA A 493 -14.43 -13.39 15.89
C ALA A 493 -15.90 -12.94 15.82
N LEU A 494 -16.71 -13.32 16.81
CA LEU A 494 -18.10 -12.87 16.93
C LEU A 494 -18.18 -11.36 17.17
N LEU A 495 -17.41 -10.81 18.10
CA LEU A 495 -17.39 -9.36 18.38
C LEU A 495 -16.98 -8.55 17.16
N THR A 496 -15.95 -8.99 16.45
CA THR A 496 -15.48 -8.35 15.22
C THR A 496 -16.56 -8.39 14.13
N THR A 497 -17.23 -9.53 13.98
CA THR A 497 -18.34 -9.69 13.03
C THR A 497 -19.53 -8.80 13.41
N CYS A 498 -19.84 -8.68 14.71
CA CYS A 498 -20.89 -7.79 15.24
C CYS A 498 -20.62 -6.33 14.88
N LEU A 499 -19.38 -5.88 15.03
CA LEU A 499 -18.99 -4.51 14.66
C LEU A 499 -19.18 -4.25 13.17
N TYR A 500 -18.76 -5.17 12.30
CA TYR A 500 -18.93 -5.00 10.86
C TYR A 500 -20.39 -4.99 10.42
N ALA A 501 -21.21 -5.88 10.97
CA ALA A 501 -22.64 -5.92 10.70
C ALA A 501 -23.37 -4.67 11.25
N PHE A 502 -22.95 -4.15 12.39
CA PHE A 502 -23.46 -2.90 12.95
C PHE A 502 -23.16 -1.71 12.03
N ILE A 503 -21.91 -1.56 11.59
CA ILE A 503 -21.50 -0.48 10.68
C ILE A 503 -22.24 -0.59 9.34
N GLY A 504 -22.33 -1.81 8.77
CA GLY A 504 -23.00 -1.98 7.50
C GLY A 504 -24.51 -1.83 7.58
N GLN A 505 -25.14 -2.15 8.72
CA GLN A 505 -26.54 -1.81 8.96
C GLN A 505 -26.74 -0.29 9.06
N MET A 506 -25.92 0.42 9.84
CA MET A 506 -26.04 1.88 9.95
C MET A 506 -25.95 2.57 8.58
N LEU A 507 -25.04 2.13 7.72
CA LEU A 507 -24.92 2.67 6.36
C LEU A 507 -26.18 2.43 5.53
N LYS A 508 -26.77 1.24 5.65
CA LYS A 508 -28.01 0.87 4.97
C LYS A 508 -29.18 1.73 5.45
N ASP A 509 -29.32 1.87 6.78
CA ASP A 509 -30.39 2.65 7.41
C ASP A 509 -30.30 4.13 7.02
N GLU A 510 -29.11 4.73 7.03
CA GLU A 510 -28.90 6.11 6.59
C GLU A 510 -29.20 6.31 5.10
N SER A 511 -28.84 5.33 4.26
CA SER A 511 -29.19 5.37 2.84
C SER A 511 -30.70 5.28 2.60
N GLU A 512 -31.42 4.48 3.38
CA GLU A 512 -32.89 4.39 3.32
C GLU A 512 -33.55 5.68 3.83
N ASN A 513 -33.01 6.28 4.90
CA ASN A 513 -33.47 7.55 5.43
C ASN A 513 -33.32 8.68 4.40
N LEU A 514 -32.22 8.70 3.64
CA LEU A 514 -32.04 9.63 2.53
C LEU A 514 -33.13 9.44 1.46
N HIS A 515 -33.44 8.20 1.09
CA HIS A 515 -34.51 7.91 0.13
C HIS A 515 -35.88 8.40 0.63
N ARG A 516 -36.22 8.15 1.90
CA ARG A 516 -37.45 8.66 2.54
C ARG A 516 -37.49 10.19 2.59
N ALA A 517 -36.36 10.83 2.89
CA ALA A 517 -36.24 12.28 2.88
C ALA A 517 -36.49 12.84 1.47
N LEU A 518 -35.99 12.18 0.43
CA LEU A 518 -36.25 12.55 -0.97
C LEU A 518 -37.73 12.39 -1.33
N ILE A 519 -38.41 11.32 -0.91
CA ILE A 519 -39.85 11.15 -1.14
C ILE A 519 -40.66 12.30 -0.52
N ASN A 520 -40.27 12.74 0.68
CA ASN A 520 -40.98 13.78 1.43
C ASN A 520 -40.70 15.22 0.96
N LEU A 521 -39.78 15.41 0.01
CA LEU A 521 -39.55 16.75 -0.57
C LEU A 521 -40.77 17.23 -1.35
N PRO A 522 -41.13 18.53 -1.31
CA PRO A 522 -42.20 19.11 -2.12
C PRO A 522 -41.75 19.26 -3.60
N TRP A 523 -41.40 18.14 -4.24
CA TRP A 523 -40.81 18.07 -5.58
C TRP A 523 -41.73 18.67 -6.66
N TYR A 524 -43.04 18.70 -6.42
CA TYR A 524 -44.03 19.31 -7.31
C TYR A 524 -43.82 20.83 -7.49
N ASN A 525 -43.25 21.52 -6.50
CA ASN A 525 -42.91 22.94 -6.55
C ASN A 525 -41.58 23.24 -7.26
N MET A 526 -40.80 22.22 -7.61
CA MET A 526 -39.49 22.41 -8.26
C MET A 526 -39.63 22.79 -9.74
N ASN A 527 -38.66 23.54 -10.26
CA ASN A 527 -38.55 23.84 -11.68
C ASN A 527 -38.21 22.57 -12.50
N LYS A 528 -38.33 22.66 -13.83
CA LYS A 528 -38.14 21.49 -14.73
C LYS A 528 -36.76 20.83 -14.60
N GLN A 529 -35.68 21.62 -14.47
CA GLN A 529 -34.32 21.08 -14.34
C GLN A 529 -34.12 20.36 -13.00
N ASN A 530 -34.59 20.95 -11.90
CA ASN A 530 -34.50 20.36 -10.57
C ASN A 530 -35.35 19.09 -10.47
N LYS A 531 -36.50 19.02 -11.14
CA LYS A 531 -37.32 17.80 -11.22
C LYS A 531 -36.57 16.64 -11.89
N ILE A 532 -35.81 16.91 -12.95
CA ILE A 532 -34.99 15.89 -13.61
C ILE A 532 -33.90 15.39 -12.66
N MET A 533 -33.18 16.30 -12.01
CA MET A 533 -32.13 15.93 -11.05
C MET A 533 -32.70 15.16 -9.87
N TYR A 534 -33.80 15.63 -9.29
CA TYR A 534 -34.57 14.95 -8.24
C TYR A 534 -34.93 13.52 -8.64
N THR A 535 -35.44 13.33 -9.85
CA THR A 535 -35.81 12.00 -10.36
C THR A 535 -34.60 11.07 -10.43
N ILE A 536 -33.43 11.58 -10.87
CA ILE A 536 -32.18 10.80 -10.88
C ILE A 536 -31.76 10.43 -9.45
N PHE A 537 -31.82 11.37 -8.50
CA PHE A 537 -31.51 11.08 -7.09
C PHE A 537 -32.48 10.08 -6.47
N LEU A 538 -33.76 10.17 -6.79
CA LEU A 538 -34.79 9.26 -6.30
C LEU A 538 -34.56 7.83 -6.82
N ILE A 539 -34.31 7.67 -8.13
CA ILE A 539 -33.98 6.36 -8.75
C ILE A 539 -32.69 5.79 -8.17
N ARG A 540 -31.67 6.64 -7.93
CA ARG A 540 -30.38 6.17 -7.40
C ARG A 540 -30.43 5.79 -5.92
N SER A 541 -31.30 6.42 -5.15
CA SER A 541 -31.47 6.15 -3.71
C SER A 541 -32.43 4.99 -3.43
N GLU A 542 -33.22 4.55 -4.41
CA GLU A 542 -34.14 3.41 -4.28
C GLU A 542 -33.43 2.13 -3.80
N LYS A 543 -32.19 1.92 -4.27
CA LYS A 543 -31.34 0.85 -3.76
C LYS A 543 -30.46 1.37 -2.63
N ALA A 544 -30.78 0.98 -1.40
CA ALA A 544 -29.97 1.31 -0.24
C ALA A 544 -28.50 0.90 -0.45
N ILE A 545 -27.58 1.79 -0.06
CA ILE A 545 -26.15 1.51 -0.07
C ILE A 545 -25.88 0.47 1.00
N SER A 546 -25.58 -0.75 0.57
CA SER A 546 -25.19 -1.84 1.46
C SER A 546 -23.71 -2.20 1.28
N LEU A 547 -23.07 -2.58 2.39
CA LEU A 547 -21.73 -3.16 2.36
C LEU A 547 -21.83 -4.62 1.92
N ASP A 548 -21.76 -4.84 0.61
CA ASP A 548 -21.93 -6.17 0.02
C ASP A 548 -20.59 -6.85 -0.34
N ILE A 549 -20.38 -8.04 0.23
CA ILE A 549 -19.34 -8.97 -0.17
C ILE A 549 -19.93 -10.11 -0.99
N GLN A 550 -20.04 -9.89 -2.31
CA GLN A 550 -20.10 -10.97 -3.31
C GLN A 550 -21.24 -11.99 -3.08
N LEU A 551 -22.35 -11.54 -2.47
CA LEU A 551 -23.61 -12.23 -2.09
C LEU A 551 -23.95 -12.10 -0.58
N ILE A 552 -23.00 -11.65 0.24
CA ILE A 552 -23.20 -11.46 1.68
C ILE A 552 -23.31 -9.97 1.98
N GLN A 553 -24.45 -9.51 2.45
CA GLN A 553 -24.64 -8.15 2.94
C GLN A 553 -24.15 -8.08 4.40
N MET A 554 -23.33 -7.08 4.74
CA MET A 554 -22.84 -6.87 6.11
C MET A 554 -23.89 -6.14 6.95
N ASP A 555 -25.03 -6.77 7.15
CA ASP A 555 -26.17 -6.24 7.91
C ASP A 555 -26.45 -7.11 9.14
N TYR A 556 -27.44 -6.75 9.97
CA TYR A 556 -27.79 -7.58 11.12
C TYR A 556 -28.28 -8.98 10.71
N LEU A 557 -28.75 -9.15 9.48
CA LEU A 557 -29.17 -10.46 8.97
C LEU A 557 -27.97 -11.41 8.82
N LEU A 558 -26.78 -10.89 8.49
CA LEU A 558 -25.54 -11.68 8.51
C LEU A 558 -25.23 -12.24 9.90
N LEU A 559 -25.37 -11.43 10.95
CA LEU A 559 -25.15 -11.91 12.32
C LEU A 559 -26.11 -13.04 12.66
N VAL A 560 -27.39 -12.86 12.38
CA VAL A 560 -28.41 -13.90 12.62
C VAL A 560 -28.07 -15.18 11.86
N ARG A 561 -27.60 -15.09 10.60
CA ARG A 561 -27.17 -16.25 9.80
C ARG A 561 -25.96 -16.95 10.42
N ILE A 562 -24.96 -16.20 10.86
CA ILE A 562 -23.75 -16.76 11.50
C ILE A 562 -24.10 -17.42 12.83
N PHE A 563 -24.89 -16.77 13.69
CA PHE A 563 -25.34 -17.37 14.94
C PHE A 563 -26.17 -18.65 14.72
N ARG A 564 -27.08 -18.66 13.72
CA ARG A 564 -27.82 -19.87 13.36
C ARG A 564 -26.90 -20.99 12.86
N ALA A 565 -25.90 -20.67 12.04
CA ALA A 565 -24.93 -21.65 11.55
C ALA A 565 -24.09 -22.23 12.70
N LEU A 566 -23.58 -21.38 13.60
CA LEU A 566 -22.81 -21.79 14.77
C LEU A 566 -23.64 -22.68 15.71
N TYR A 567 -24.90 -22.30 15.97
CA TYR A 567 -25.82 -23.11 16.77
C TYR A 567 -26.09 -24.47 16.11
N SER A 568 -26.30 -24.50 14.80
CA SER A 568 -26.54 -25.74 14.03
C SER A 568 -25.33 -26.68 14.06
N ILE A 569 -24.12 -26.12 13.91
CA ILE A 569 -22.87 -26.90 14.00
C ILE A 569 -22.67 -27.40 15.44
N SER A 570 -22.86 -26.55 16.44
CA SER A 570 -22.71 -26.92 17.85
C SER A 570 -23.67 -28.04 18.26
N THR A 571 -24.94 -27.95 17.85
CA THR A 571 -25.94 -29.00 18.11
C THR A 571 -25.60 -30.30 17.37
N LEU A 572 -25.11 -30.23 16.13
CA LEU A 572 -24.65 -31.41 15.39
C LEU A 572 -23.47 -32.10 16.06
N VAL A 573 -22.44 -31.34 16.47
CA VAL A 573 -21.26 -31.86 17.17
C VAL A 573 -21.65 -32.47 18.52
N THR A 574 -22.56 -31.83 19.25
CA THR A 574 -23.07 -32.34 20.53
C THR A 574 -23.84 -33.66 20.35
N ARG A 575 -24.61 -33.81 19.27
CA ARG A 575 -25.28 -35.08 18.95
C ARG A 575 -24.27 -36.15 18.56
N ALA A 576 -23.32 -35.84 17.68
CA ALA A 576 -22.32 -36.80 17.22
C ALA A 576 -21.46 -37.34 18.37
N THR A 577 -21.06 -36.47 19.31
CA THR A 577 -20.30 -36.88 20.51
C THR A 577 -21.11 -37.72 21.49
N ARG A 578 -22.44 -37.55 21.55
CA ARG A 578 -23.34 -38.43 22.31
C ARG A 578 -23.55 -39.79 21.66
N PHE A 579 -23.41 -39.91 20.34
CA PHE A 579 -23.50 -41.21 19.66
C PHE A 579 -22.21 -42.03 19.74
N GLN A 580 -21.07 -41.38 20.01
CA GLN A 580 -19.77 -42.05 20.18
C GLN A 580 -19.52 -42.55 21.61
N LYS A 581 -20.21 -41.98 22.60
CA LYS A 581 -20.23 -42.47 23.99
C LYS A 581 -21.37 -43.46 24.14
#